data_AF-A0A3R6Q3K8-F1
#
_entry.id   AF-A0A3R6Q3K8-F1
#
_cell.length_a   1.000
_cell.length_b   1.000
_cell.length_c   1.000
_cell.angle_alpha   90.00
_cell.angle_beta   90.00
_cell.angle_gamma   90.00
#
_symmetry.space_group_name_H-M   'P 1'
#
loop_
_entity.id
_entity.type
_entity.pdbx_description
1 polymer ?
#
loop_
_entity_poly.entity_id
_entity_poly.type
_entity_poly.pdbx_seq_one_letter_code
_entity_poly.pdbx_strand_id
1 'polypeptide(L)'
;MVILRSLDAPVTGIDGTEDTTVGELVAVAGNQEEDILDRMEKESLCRTLWGCVDSLPEIQAEVIRSRYQGKFTLRECAASCGLTVAAARQQHDKALWSLRNGENGKLLRVFLPADSWIYNNALIGGGVGHFARTWTSSTERVALEL
;
A
#
# COMPACT_ATOMS: atom_id res chain seq x y z
N MET A 1 -17.24 38.36 -4.74
CA MET A 1 -18.27 38.46 -5.79
C MET A 1 -17.88 37.50 -6.89
N VAL A 2 -18.54 36.34 -6.98
CA VAL A 2 -18.28 35.36 -8.05
C VAL A 2 -19.15 35.74 -9.23
N ILE A 3 -18.55 36.00 -10.39
CA ILE A 3 -19.27 36.27 -11.63
C ILE A 3 -19.65 34.92 -12.22
N LEU A 4 -20.92 34.53 -12.11
CA LEU A 4 -21.45 33.31 -12.75
C LEU A 4 -21.65 33.59 -14.25
N ARG A 5 -20.83 32.97 -15.10
CA ARG A 5 -21.02 32.95 -16.55
C ARG A 5 -21.57 31.59 -16.97
N SER A 6 -22.33 31.56 -18.08
CA SER A 6 -22.88 30.32 -18.63
C SER A 6 -21.77 29.39 -19.12
N LEU A 7 -21.92 28.09 -18.85
CA LEU A 7 -21.04 27.05 -19.42
C LEU A 7 -21.32 26.84 -20.92
N ASP A 8 -22.54 27.14 -21.36
CA ASP A 8 -22.94 27.07 -22.77
C ASP A 8 -22.45 28.26 -23.59
N ALA A 9 -21.64 29.15 -23.01
CA ALA A 9 -21.08 30.27 -23.74
C ALA A 9 -20.12 29.75 -24.82
N PRO A 10 -20.26 30.18 -26.09
CA PRO A 10 -19.36 29.78 -27.15
C PRO A 10 -17.96 30.34 -26.89
N VAL A 11 -16.95 29.56 -27.28
CA VAL A 11 -15.54 29.95 -27.25
C VAL A 11 -15.09 30.08 -28.69
N THR A 12 -14.66 31.29 -29.06
CA THR A 12 -14.22 31.58 -30.43
C THR A 12 -12.76 31.17 -30.63
N GLY A 13 -12.53 30.30 -31.61
CA GLY A 13 -11.20 29.90 -32.07
C GLY A 13 -10.44 31.02 -32.77
N ILE A 14 -9.14 30.79 -33.02
CA ILE A 14 -8.23 31.75 -33.67
C ILE A 14 -8.64 31.99 -35.15
N ASP A 15 -9.32 31.02 -35.73
CA ASP A 15 -9.96 31.00 -37.05
C ASP A 15 -11.37 31.63 -37.07
N GLY A 16 -11.87 32.07 -35.91
CA GLY A 16 -13.17 32.74 -35.79
C GLY A 16 -14.37 31.80 -35.73
N THR A 17 -14.16 30.47 -35.66
CA THR A 17 -15.25 29.51 -35.49
C THR A 17 -15.62 29.34 -34.02
N GLU A 18 -16.88 29.04 -33.74
CA GLU A 18 -17.42 28.84 -32.39
C GLU A 18 -17.82 27.37 -32.19
N ASP A 19 -16.87 26.46 -32.44
CA ASP A 19 -17.09 25.00 -32.45
C ASP A 19 -16.99 24.36 -31.05
N THR A 20 -16.80 25.16 -29.99
CA THR A 20 -16.58 24.68 -28.63
C THR A 20 -17.22 25.62 -27.62
N THR A 21 -17.68 25.07 -26.49
CA THR A 21 -18.28 25.86 -25.39
C THR A 21 -17.33 25.94 -24.18
N VAL A 22 -17.53 26.93 -23.31
CA VAL A 22 -16.75 27.06 -22.07
C VAL A 22 -16.83 25.80 -21.22
N GLY A 23 -18.01 25.16 -21.15
CA GLY A 23 -18.22 23.93 -20.40
C GLY A 23 -17.39 22.74 -20.88
N GLU A 24 -17.11 22.63 -22.17
CA GLU A 24 -16.28 21.56 -22.74
C GLU A 24 -14.79 21.70 -22.40
N LEU A 25 -14.35 22.93 -22.12
CA LEU A 25 -12.95 23.23 -21.75
C LEU A 25 -12.72 23.30 -20.24
N VAL A 26 -13.80 23.44 -19.46
CA VAL A 26 -13.72 23.48 -18.00
C VAL A 26 -13.48 22.05 -17.50
N ALA A 27 -12.28 21.84 -16.95
CA ALA A 27 -11.97 20.61 -16.25
C ALA A 27 -12.95 20.39 -15.09
N VAL A 28 -13.42 19.14 -14.93
CA VAL A 28 -14.15 18.71 -13.74
C VAL A 28 -13.30 18.97 -12.50
N ALA A 29 -13.96 19.41 -11.42
CA ALA A 29 -13.29 19.56 -10.14
C ALA A 29 -12.93 18.17 -9.57
N GLY A 30 -11.65 17.97 -9.27
CA GLY A 30 -11.13 16.69 -8.78
C GLY A 30 -10.45 15.88 -9.88
N ASN A 31 -9.87 14.73 -9.51
CA ASN A 31 -9.18 13.83 -10.43
C ASN A 31 -9.87 12.47 -10.44
N GLN A 32 -11.05 12.44 -11.07
CA GLN A 32 -11.90 11.25 -11.07
C GLN A 32 -11.19 10.02 -11.68
N GLU A 33 -10.28 10.24 -12.63
CA GLU A 33 -9.47 9.17 -13.22
C GLU A 33 -8.50 8.57 -12.20
N GLU A 34 -7.76 9.42 -11.48
CA GLU A 34 -6.87 8.99 -10.39
C GLU A 34 -7.64 8.28 -9.28
N ASP A 35 -8.80 8.80 -8.87
CA ASP A 35 -9.67 8.15 -7.87
C ASP A 35 -10.14 6.76 -8.31
N ILE A 36 -10.43 6.57 -9.61
CA ILE A 36 -10.80 5.27 -10.17
C ILE A 36 -9.61 4.32 -10.16
N LEU A 37 -8.42 4.79 -10.57
CA LEU A 37 -7.20 3.99 -10.58
C LEU A 37 -6.81 3.55 -9.16
N ASP A 38 -6.81 4.47 -8.21
CA ASP A 38 -6.52 4.20 -6.79
C ASP A 38 -7.46 3.16 -6.21
N ARG A 39 -8.76 3.25 -6.54
CA ARG A 39 -9.75 2.27 -6.12
C ARG A 39 -9.47 0.89 -6.73
N MET A 40 -9.16 0.82 -8.02
CA MET A 40 -8.84 -0.44 -8.69
C MET A 40 -7.58 -1.09 -8.12
N GLU A 41 -6.55 -0.29 -7.86
CA GLU A 41 -5.31 -0.76 -7.24
C GLU A 41 -5.58 -1.28 -5.82
N LYS A 42 -6.33 -0.52 -5.02
CA LYS A 42 -6.72 -0.92 -3.67
C LYS A 42 -7.50 -2.24 -3.65
N GLU A 43 -8.45 -2.42 -4.57
CA GLU A 43 -9.20 -3.67 -4.69
C GLU A 43 -8.28 -4.85 -5.06
N SER A 44 -7.34 -4.64 -5.98
CA SER A 44 -6.33 -5.63 -6.36
C SER A 44 -5.42 -6.00 -5.19
N LEU A 45 -4.93 -5.00 -4.45
CA LEU A 45 -4.13 -5.18 -3.25
C LEU A 45 -4.90 -5.97 -2.18
N CYS A 46 -6.13 -5.57 -1.87
CA CYS A 46 -6.95 -6.27 -0.88
C CYS A 46 -7.19 -7.74 -1.28
N ARG A 47 -7.50 -8.01 -2.55
CA ARG A 47 -7.70 -9.37 -3.06
C ARG A 47 -6.43 -10.21 -2.87
N THR A 48 -5.28 -9.67 -3.25
CA THR A 48 -4.00 -10.36 -3.16
C THR A 48 -3.60 -10.62 -1.71
N LEU A 49 -3.73 -9.60 -0.85
CA LEU A 49 -3.39 -9.69 0.57
C LEU A 49 -4.23 -10.75 1.28
N TRP A 50 -5.55 -10.73 1.09
CA TRP A 50 -6.42 -11.75 1.70
C TRP A 50 -6.24 -13.14 1.10
N GLY A 51 -5.91 -13.24 -0.20
CA GLY A 51 -5.51 -14.51 -0.81
C GLY A 51 -4.23 -15.10 -0.19
N CYS A 52 -3.24 -14.25 0.11
CA CYS A 52 -2.05 -14.69 0.86
C CYS A 52 -2.41 -15.15 2.28
N VAL A 53 -3.34 -14.47 2.96
CA VAL A 53 -3.82 -14.90 4.29
C VAL A 53 -4.55 -16.24 4.22
N ASP A 54 -5.31 -16.50 3.15
CA ASP A 54 -6.01 -17.78 2.94
C ASP A 54 -5.06 -18.96 2.70
N SER A 55 -3.81 -18.69 2.27
CA SER A 55 -2.77 -19.72 2.14
C SER A 55 -2.15 -20.15 3.48
N LEU A 56 -2.40 -19.40 4.56
CA LEU A 56 -1.85 -19.71 5.88
C LEU A 56 -2.58 -20.87 6.55
N PRO A 57 -1.96 -21.53 7.54
CA PRO A 57 -2.66 -22.44 8.44
C PRO A 57 -3.91 -21.80 9.04
N GLU A 58 -4.99 -22.56 9.18
CA GLU A 58 -6.33 -22.08 9.56
C GLU A 58 -6.32 -21.15 10.79
N ILE A 59 -5.69 -21.58 11.89
CA ILE A 59 -5.59 -20.79 13.13
C ILE A 59 -4.81 -19.47 12.89
N GLN A 60 -3.78 -19.49 12.05
CA GLN A 60 -2.99 -18.30 11.73
C GLN A 60 -3.82 -17.31 10.90
N ALA A 61 -4.53 -17.81 9.89
CA ALA A 61 -5.43 -17.01 9.07
C ALA A 61 -6.54 -16.37 9.92
N GLU A 62 -7.15 -17.13 10.83
CA GLU A 62 -8.22 -16.66 11.71
C GLU A 62 -7.73 -15.59 12.69
N VAL A 63 -6.54 -15.77 13.29
CA VAL A 63 -5.93 -14.75 14.16
C VAL A 63 -5.65 -13.45 13.41
N ILE A 64 -5.15 -13.52 12.17
CA ILE A 64 -4.91 -12.34 11.32
C ILE A 64 -6.22 -11.67 10.92
N ARG A 65 -7.25 -12.42 10.49
CA ARG A 65 -8.57 -11.88 10.16
C ARG A 65 -9.22 -11.20 11.37
N SER A 66 -9.22 -11.85 12.52
CA SER A 66 -9.74 -11.30 13.78
C SER A 66 -9.04 -9.98 14.14
N ARG A 67 -7.70 -9.94 13.98
CA ARG A 67 -6.89 -8.76 14.28
C ARG A 67 -7.18 -7.58 13.36
N TYR A 68 -7.22 -7.80 12.05
CA TYR A 68 -7.23 -6.70 11.06
C TYR A 68 -8.61 -6.42 10.45
N GLN A 69 -9.45 -7.45 10.23
CA GLN A 69 -10.85 -7.26 9.81
C GLN A 69 -11.74 -6.97 11.02
N GLY A 70 -11.59 -7.78 12.07
CA GLY A 70 -12.36 -7.62 13.31
C GLY A 70 -11.90 -6.48 14.22
N LYS A 71 -10.70 -5.92 13.98
CA LYS A 71 -10.06 -4.88 14.81
C LYS A 71 -9.90 -5.28 16.28
N PHE A 72 -9.77 -6.58 16.55
CA PHE A 72 -9.62 -7.12 17.90
C PHE A 72 -8.20 -6.94 18.44
N THR A 73 -8.10 -6.77 19.75
CA THR A 73 -6.83 -6.89 20.47
C THR A 73 -6.35 -8.35 20.44
N LEU A 74 -5.05 -8.61 20.67
CA LEU A 74 -4.54 -9.99 20.71
C LEU A 74 -5.25 -10.85 21.77
N ARG A 75 -5.71 -10.23 22.86
CA ARG A 75 -6.47 -10.90 23.91
C ARG A 75 -7.85 -11.32 23.43
N GLU A 76 -8.53 -10.46 22.69
CA GLU A 76 -9.84 -10.76 22.08
C GLU A 76 -9.70 -11.80 20.96
N CYS A 77 -8.67 -11.72 20.12
CA CYS A 77 -8.36 -12.77 19.15
C CYS A 77 -8.11 -14.13 19.82
N ALA A 78 -7.40 -14.14 20.96
CA ALA A 78 -7.17 -15.36 21.71
C ALA A 78 -8.49 -15.95 22.21
N ALA A 79 -9.39 -15.11 22.74
CA ALA A 79 -10.70 -15.54 23.19
C ALA A 79 -11.57 -16.06 22.02
N SER A 80 -11.57 -15.39 20.86
CA SER A 80 -12.35 -15.82 19.69
C SER A 80 -11.85 -17.15 19.11
N CYS A 81 -10.53 -17.35 19.06
CA CYS A 81 -9.91 -18.56 18.53
C CYS A 81 -9.78 -19.70 19.57
N GLY A 82 -10.26 -19.52 20.81
CA GLY A 82 -10.11 -20.52 21.87
C GLY A 82 -8.66 -20.78 22.31
N LEU A 83 -7.79 -19.78 22.15
CA LEU A 83 -6.35 -19.85 22.45
C LEU A 83 -6.00 -19.10 23.74
N THR A 84 -4.81 -19.37 24.27
CA THR A 84 -4.17 -18.47 25.24
C THR A 84 -3.62 -17.23 24.53
N VAL A 85 -3.49 -16.11 25.24
CA VAL A 85 -2.94 -14.86 24.67
C VAL A 85 -1.52 -15.06 24.13
N ALA A 86 -0.70 -15.87 24.82
CA ALA A 86 0.65 -16.19 24.38
C ALA A 86 0.64 -17.01 23.08
N ALA A 87 -0.26 -18.00 22.97
CA ALA A 87 -0.41 -18.80 21.76
C ALA A 87 -0.91 -17.95 20.58
N ALA A 88 -1.91 -17.09 20.79
CA ALA A 88 -2.40 -16.17 19.76
C ALA A 88 -1.27 -15.24 19.26
N ARG A 89 -0.44 -14.72 20.17
CA ARG A 89 0.74 -13.93 19.79
C ARG A 89 1.74 -14.72 18.96
N GLN A 90 2.04 -15.96 19.35
CA GLN A 90 2.95 -16.82 18.60
C GLN A 90 2.41 -17.14 17.20
N GLN A 91 1.11 -17.42 17.07
CA GLN A 91 0.49 -17.68 15.78
C GLN A 91 0.48 -16.43 14.90
N HIS A 92 0.16 -15.27 15.47
CA HIS A 92 0.24 -13.98 14.80
C HIS A 92 1.65 -13.70 14.26
N ASP A 93 2.68 -13.88 15.07
CA ASP A 93 4.07 -13.60 14.67
C ASP A 93 4.54 -14.58 13.59
N LYS A 94 4.16 -15.87 13.69
CA LYS A 94 4.41 -16.88 12.64
C LYS A 94 3.70 -16.55 11.33
N ALA A 95 2.45 -16.11 11.41
CA ALA A 95 1.66 -15.69 10.25
C ALA A 95 2.35 -14.53 9.52
N LEU A 96 2.73 -13.46 10.25
CA LEU A 96 3.43 -12.32 9.67
C LEU A 96 4.79 -12.71 9.08
N TRP A 97 5.52 -13.60 9.75
CA TRP A 97 6.78 -14.11 9.22
C TRP A 97 6.57 -14.88 7.90
N SER A 98 5.54 -15.71 7.82
CA SER A 98 5.21 -16.45 6.58
C SER A 98 4.76 -15.51 5.45
N LEU A 99 3.92 -14.51 5.75
CA LEU A 99 3.47 -13.53 4.76
C LEU A 99 4.60 -12.66 4.20
N ARG A 100 5.61 -12.36 5.03
CA ARG A 100 6.76 -11.52 4.62
C ARG A 100 7.75 -12.28 3.73
N ASN A 101 7.78 -13.60 3.81
CA ASN A 101 8.82 -14.42 3.18
C ASN A 101 8.26 -15.26 2.03
N GLY A 102 9.16 -15.86 1.24
CA GLY A 102 8.81 -16.79 0.17
C GLY A 102 7.96 -16.14 -0.94
N GLU A 103 7.01 -16.91 -1.47
CA GLU A 103 6.14 -16.47 -2.57
C GLU A 103 5.16 -15.37 -2.14
N ASN A 104 4.62 -15.44 -0.92
CA ASN A 104 3.74 -14.40 -0.37
C ASN A 104 4.45 -13.03 -0.32
N GLY A 105 5.70 -13.03 0.17
CA GLY A 105 6.52 -11.81 0.20
C GLY A 105 6.74 -11.23 -1.20
N LYS A 106 7.03 -12.07 -2.20
CA LYS A 106 7.22 -11.63 -3.60
C LYS A 106 5.95 -11.02 -4.19
N LEU A 107 4.78 -11.63 -3.98
CA LEU A 107 3.50 -11.13 -4.46
C LEU A 107 3.15 -9.77 -3.85
N LEU A 108 3.36 -9.61 -2.54
CA LEU A 108 3.01 -8.38 -1.84
C LEU A 108 3.98 -7.23 -2.11
N ARG A 109 5.24 -7.53 -2.46
CA ARG A 109 6.27 -6.51 -2.68
C ARG A 109 5.99 -5.59 -3.86
N VAL A 110 5.22 -6.05 -4.85
CA VAL A 110 4.85 -5.28 -6.04
C VAL A 110 3.99 -4.06 -5.69
N PHE A 111 3.23 -4.13 -4.60
CA PHE A 111 2.37 -3.03 -4.14
C PHE A 111 3.09 -2.02 -3.24
N LEU A 112 4.38 -2.22 -2.96
CA LEU A 112 5.17 -1.25 -2.22
C LEU A 112 5.78 -0.22 -3.18
N PRO A 113 5.95 1.04 -2.75
CA PRO A 113 6.69 2.03 -3.53
C PRO A 113 8.07 1.51 -3.94
N ALA A 114 8.50 1.84 -5.16
CA ALA A 114 9.71 1.30 -5.77
C ALA A 114 11.00 1.56 -4.96
N ASP A 115 11.02 2.63 -4.16
CA ASP A 115 12.12 3.06 -3.30
C ASP A 115 11.99 2.55 -1.85
N SER A 116 10.82 2.03 -1.46
CA SER A 116 10.55 1.63 -0.08
C SER A 116 11.52 0.55 0.39
N TRP A 117 11.90 -0.38 -0.50
CA TRP A 117 12.83 -1.44 -0.14
C TRP A 117 14.25 -0.91 0.11
N ILE A 118 14.67 0.14 -0.61
CA ILE A 118 15.98 0.78 -0.43
C ILE A 118 16.03 1.44 0.94
N TYR A 119 15.05 2.31 1.22
CA TYR A 119 14.98 3.01 2.49
C TYR A 119 14.88 2.05 3.67
N ASN A 120 13.95 1.10 3.65
CA ASN A 120 13.73 0.18 4.76
C ASN A 120 14.94 -0.72 5.02
N ASN A 121 15.63 -1.21 3.99
CA ASN A 121 16.83 -2.04 4.17
C ASN A 121 18.04 -1.22 4.60
N ALA A 122 18.12 0.06 4.21
CA ALA A 122 19.20 0.96 4.61
C ALA A 122 19.11 1.41 6.07
N LEU A 123 17.95 1.30 6.72
CA LEU A 123 17.81 1.53 8.16
C LEU A 123 18.54 0.46 9.00
N ILE A 124 18.85 -0.70 8.41
CA ILE A 124 19.54 -1.80 9.08
C ILE A 124 21.03 -1.73 8.78
N GLY A 125 21.86 -1.80 9.82
CA GLY A 125 23.32 -1.87 9.67
C GLY A 125 24.02 -0.53 9.42
N GLY A 126 23.36 0.60 9.61
CA GLY A 126 23.93 1.96 9.46
C GLY A 126 24.86 2.41 10.60
N GLY A 127 25.59 1.48 11.24
CA GLY A 127 26.46 1.80 12.36
C GLY A 127 27.87 2.25 11.93
N VAL A 128 28.44 3.21 12.65
CA VAL A 128 29.82 3.72 12.42
C VAL A 128 30.85 2.58 12.38
N GLY A 129 30.70 1.56 13.23
CA GLY A 129 31.60 0.40 13.24
C GLY A 129 31.52 -0.48 12.00
N HIS A 130 30.37 -0.51 11.32
CA HIS A 130 30.22 -1.24 10.06
C HIS A 130 30.84 -0.45 8.90
N PHE A 131 30.61 0.86 8.86
CA PHE A 131 31.25 1.76 7.91
C PHE A 131 32.77 1.76 8.05
N ALA A 132 33.32 1.82 9.27
CA ALA A 132 34.78 1.78 9.48
C ALA A 132 35.45 0.50 8.96
N ARG A 133 34.70 -0.60 8.82
CA ARG A 133 35.21 -1.88 8.31
C ARG A 133 35.02 -2.05 6.81
N THR A 134 33.87 -1.62 6.29
CA THR A 134 33.44 -1.88 4.90
C THR A 134 33.65 -0.67 3.99
N TRP A 135 33.78 0.53 4.56
CA TRP A 135 33.72 1.83 3.86
C TRP A 135 32.47 2.03 3.02
N THR A 136 31.39 1.30 3.34
CA THR A 136 30.12 1.35 2.61
C THR A 136 29.02 1.82 3.55
N SER A 137 28.29 2.86 3.17
CA SER A 137 27.09 3.28 3.90
C SER A 137 25.97 2.24 3.74
N SER A 138 24.98 2.24 4.65
CA SER A 138 23.87 1.28 4.57
C SER A 138 22.99 1.50 3.34
N THR A 139 22.88 2.73 2.84
CA THR A 139 22.22 3.05 1.58
C THR A 139 23.02 2.55 0.38
N GLU A 140 24.34 2.77 0.33
CA GLU A 140 25.20 2.27 -0.74
C GLU A 140 25.22 0.75 -0.79
N ARG A 141 25.29 0.09 0.38
CA ARG A 141 25.25 -1.38 0.48
C ARG A 141 24.00 -1.95 -0.18
N VAL A 142 22.84 -1.34 0.09
CA VAL A 142 21.56 -1.79 -0.46
C VAL A 142 21.44 -1.47 -1.95
N ALA A 143 21.88 -0.28 -2.37
CA ALA A 143 21.85 0.12 -3.77
C ALA A 143 22.81 -0.69 -4.67
N LEU A 144 23.94 -1.13 -4.11
CA LEU A 144 24.98 -1.90 -4.81
C LEU A 144 24.85 -3.42 -4.62
N GLU A 145 23.80 -3.87 -3.91
CA GLU A 145 23.54 -5.30 -3.60
C GLU A 145 24.74 -6.02 -2.94
N LEU A 146 25.42 -5.35 -1.99
CA LEU A 146 26.61 -5.84 -1.27
C LEU A 146 26.29 -6.59 0.04
#